data_AF-A0A7G9L3P5-F1
#
_entry.id   AF-A0A7G9L3P5-F1
#
_cell.length_a   1.000
_cell.length_b   1.000
_cell.length_c   1.000
_cell.angle_alpha   90.00
_cell.angle_beta   90.00
_cell.angle_gamma   90.00
#
_symmetry.space_group_name_H-M   'P 1'
#
loop_
_entity.id
_entity.type
_entity.pdbx_description
1 polymer ?
#
loop_
_entity_poly.entity_id
_entity_poly.type
_entity_poly.pdbx_seq_one_letter_code
_entity_poly.pdbx_strand_id
1 'polypeptide(L)'
;MDYTYKQIEELIGRLHGVHPDRRVALLGRIKHFQRLGWPEGSNVGKGTRVRYDTRRTLSLVIAFELLDVGVTPDRAVALLRSHLTIFPVSFLAALRAYRGTLGAVQISDAKIDGKDVKSYFGGEGDALLVISPSSMRYLKWAHDDERERLGEASFLTSEPELIASFLRSSNLRQAAVLNISILIADFVEVARSLGPVDLSEVEEDLQKWVDDLHIKLELEFHEHSQT
;
A
#
# COMPACT_ATOMS: atom_id res chain seq x y z
N MET A 1 8.04 11.61 9.65
CA MET A 1 8.86 10.53 10.28
C MET A 1 10.14 10.25 9.48
N ASP A 2 11.23 9.80 10.13
CA ASP A 2 12.43 9.29 9.42
C ASP A 2 13.11 8.13 10.18
N TYR A 3 13.00 6.92 9.64
CA TYR A 3 13.63 5.73 10.21
C TYR A 3 14.97 5.38 9.57
N THR A 4 15.90 4.95 10.42
CA THR A 4 17.12 4.26 10.00
C THR A 4 16.81 2.81 9.59
N TYR A 5 17.73 2.18 8.86
CA TYR A 5 17.61 0.77 8.49
C TYR A 5 17.37 -0.17 9.69
N LYS A 6 18.03 0.08 10.83
CA LYS A 6 17.85 -0.71 12.06
C LYS A 6 16.44 -0.53 12.64
N GLN A 7 15.91 0.68 12.62
CA GLN A 7 14.54 0.94 13.10
C GLN A 7 13.50 0.30 12.18
N ILE A 8 13.72 0.28 10.87
CA ILE A 8 12.86 -0.44 9.92
C ILE A 8 12.89 -1.94 10.16
N GLU A 9 14.07 -2.53 10.37
CA GLU A 9 14.17 -3.94 10.74
C GLU A 9 13.38 -4.24 12.02
N GLU A 10 13.51 -3.40 13.04
CA GLU A 10 12.79 -3.56 14.30
C GLU A 10 11.28 -3.42 14.11
N LEU A 11 10.84 -2.38 13.39
CA LEU A 11 9.43 -2.10 13.09
C LEU A 11 8.78 -3.27 12.35
N ILE A 12 9.34 -3.68 11.21
CA ILE A 12 8.79 -4.79 10.41
C ILE A 12 8.85 -6.09 11.21
N GLY A 13 9.94 -6.36 11.94
CA GLY A 13 10.00 -7.59 12.72
C GLY A 13 8.97 -7.65 13.85
N ARG A 14 8.58 -6.51 14.43
CA ARG A 14 7.52 -6.47 15.44
C ARG A 14 6.13 -6.59 14.84
N LEU A 15 5.87 -5.89 13.74
CA LEU A 15 4.58 -5.99 13.02
C LEU A 15 4.29 -7.44 12.59
N HIS A 16 5.29 -8.13 12.05
CA HIS A 16 5.12 -9.50 11.53
C HIS A 16 5.53 -10.59 12.54
N GLY A 17 5.69 -10.26 13.83
CA GLY A 17 6.00 -11.23 14.88
C GLY A 17 7.27 -12.06 14.64
N VAL A 18 8.29 -11.49 13.98
CA VAL A 18 9.52 -12.19 13.61
C VAL A 18 10.38 -12.43 14.85
N HIS A 19 10.51 -13.69 15.23
CA HIS A 19 11.40 -14.12 16.32
C HIS A 19 12.86 -13.63 16.10
N PRO A 20 13.61 -13.24 17.16
CA PRO A 20 14.99 -12.80 17.05
C PRO A 20 15.92 -13.71 16.22
N ASP A 21 15.77 -15.03 16.35
CA ASP A 21 16.58 -16.00 15.59
C ASP A 21 16.34 -15.96 14.07
N ARG A 22 15.23 -15.35 13.64
CA ARG A 22 14.86 -15.19 12.23
C ARG A 22 15.18 -13.80 11.67
N ARG A 23 15.85 -12.92 12.44
CA ARG A 23 16.25 -11.57 12.01
C ARG A 23 17.10 -11.58 10.75
N VAL A 24 18.00 -12.54 10.60
CA VAL A 24 18.83 -12.69 9.37
C VAL A 24 17.96 -12.90 8.13
N ALA A 25 16.90 -13.71 8.24
CA ALA A 25 15.97 -13.94 7.13
C ALA A 25 15.13 -12.69 6.80
N LEU A 26 14.67 -11.97 7.83
CA LEU A 26 14.00 -10.67 7.67
C LEU A 26 14.88 -9.66 6.93
N LEU A 27 16.13 -9.50 7.36
CA LEU A 27 17.11 -8.65 6.70
C LEU A 27 17.36 -9.05 5.25
N GLY A 28 17.41 -10.35 4.97
CA GLY A 28 17.48 -10.88 3.61
C GLY A 28 16.33 -10.43 2.73
N ARG A 29 15.09 -10.43 3.26
CA ARG A 29 13.88 -9.97 2.57
C ARG A 29 13.88 -8.46 2.33
N ILE A 30 14.23 -7.65 3.33
CA ILE A 30 14.35 -6.19 3.16
C ILE A 30 15.37 -5.86 2.06
N LYS A 31 16.55 -6.49 2.11
CA LYS A 31 17.59 -6.31 1.06
C LYS A 31 17.15 -6.80 -0.31
N HIS A 32 16.27 -7.78 -0.36
CA HIS A 32 15.74 -8.27 -1.62
C HIS A 32 14.77 -7.25 -2.24
N PHE A 33 13.85 -6.67 -1.45
CA PHE A 33 13.02 -5.55 -1.91
C PHE A 33 13.87 -4.36 -2.38
N GLN A 34 14.90 -3.97 -1.63
CA GLN A 34 15.81 -2.90 -2.04
C GLN A 34 16.48 -3.18 -3.39
N ARG A 35 16.93 -4.41 -3.63
CA ARG A 35 17.49 -4.82 -4.93
C ARG A 35 16.48 -4.75 -6.08
N LEU A 36 15.20 -4.96 -5.79
CA LEU A 36 14.10 -4.75 -6.74
C LEU A 36 13.75 -3.26 -6.93
N GLY A 37 14.45 -2.35 -6.24
CA GLY A 37 14.16 -0.91 -6.27
C GLY A 37 12.92 -0.54 -5.45
N TRP A 38 12.59 -1.31 -4.41
CA TRP A 38 11.43 -1.08 -3.55
C TRP A 38 11.82 -0.93 -2.07
N PRO A 39 11.29 0.08 -1.36
CA PRO A 39 10.50 1.19 -1.87
C PRO A 39 11.31 2.09 -2.82
N GLU A 40 10.66 2.97 -3.56
CA GLU A 40 11.35 3.84 -4.53
C GLU A 40 12.45 4.68 -3.86
N GLY A 41 13.60 4.80 -4.53
CA GLY A 41 14.78 5.49 -4.01
C GLY A 41 15.53 4.75 -2.89
N SER A 42 15.15 3.51 -2.54
CA SER A 42 15.87 2.71 -1.53
C SER A 42 17.07 1.94 -2.08
N ASN A 43 17.18 1.76 -3.39
CA ASN A 43 18.35 1.14 -4.03
C ASN A 43 19.49 2.16 -4.18
N VAL A 44 20.07 2.57 -3.06
CA VAL A 44 21.19 3.50 -3.04
C VAL A 44 22.51 2.74 -3.22
N GLY A 45 23.45 3.36 -3.93
CA GLY A 45 24.81 2.81 -4.11
C GLY A 45 25.56 2.61 -2.80
N LYS A 46 26.73 1.95 -2.88
CA LYS A 46 27.58 1.68 -1.72
C LYS A 46 27.92 2.98 -0.97
N GLY A 47 27.72 2.98 0.35
CA GLY A 47 28.10 4.07 1.24
C GLY A 47 26.98 5.04 1.61
N THR A 48 25.90 5.10 0.82
CA THR A 48 24.74 5.93 1.14
C THR A 48 23.79 5.17 2.07
N ARG A 49 23.35 5.82 3.15
CA ARG A 49 22.34 5.24 4.04
C ARG A 49 20.95 5.60 3.53
N VAL A 50 20.10 4.59 3.35
CA VAL A 50 18.68 4.81 3.06
C VAL A 50 18.00 5.39 4.30
N ARG A 51 17.25 6.46 4.10
CA ARG A 51 16.31 7.03 5.06
C ARG A 51 14.90 6.63 4.68
N TYR A 52 14.12 6.20 5.66
CA TYR A 52 12.78 5.69 5.46
C TYR A 52 11.79 6.68 6.05
N ASP A 53 11.30 7.56 5.17
CA ASP A 53 10.17 8.44 5.46
C ASP A 53 8.86 7.64 5.55
N THR A 54 7.76 8.32 5.84
CA THR A 54 6.41 7.74 5.94
C THR A 54 6.06 6.91 4.69
N ARG A 55 6.29 7.46 3.50
CA ARG A 55 6.01 6.79 2.21
C ARG A 55 6.81 5.49 2.07
N ARG A 56 8.13 5.54 2.27
CA ARG A 56 9.00 4.35 2.13
C ARG A 56 8.71 3.31 3.20
N THR A 57 8.38 3.74 4.41
CA THR A 57 8.05 2.84 5.52
C THR A 57 6.77 2.08 5.23
N LEU A 58 5.67 2.78 4.95
CA LEU A 58 4.38 2.15 4.67
C LEU A 58 4.40 1.30 3.40
N SER A 59 5.16 1.73 2.38
CA SER A 59 5.43 0.92 1.18
C SER A 59 6.10 -0.42 1.49
N LEU A 60 6.98 -0.46 2.49
CA LEU A 60 7.63 -1.71 2.91
C LEU A 60 6.69 -2.55 3.77
N VAL A 61 5.93 -1.93 4.68
CA VAL A 61 4.92 -2.60 5.52
C VAL A 61 3.95 -3.39 4.65
N ILE A 62 3.31 -2.74 3.67
CA ILE A 62 2.37 -3.43 2.77
C ILE A 62 3.05 -4.52 1.92
N ALA A 63 4.32 -4.34 1.56
CA ALA A 63 5.05 -5.36 0.82
C ALA A 63 5.24 -6.64 1.65
N PHE A 64 5.41 -6.52 2.97
CA PHE A 64 5.49 -7.66 3.87
C PHE A 64 4.14 -8.30 4.14
N GLU A 65 3.05 -7.52 4.25
CA GLU A 65 1.68 -8.07 4.27
C GLU A 65 1.41 -8.97 3.06
N LEU A 66 1.87 -8.54 1.87
CA LEU A 66 1.77 -9.35 0.66
C LEU A 66 2.59 -10.65 0.77
N LEU A 67 3.75 -10.64 1.43
CA LEU A 67 4.52 -11.87 1.67
C LEU A 67 3.78 -12.84 2.60
N ASP A 68 3.11 -12.32 3.64
CA ASP A 68 2.40 -13.13 4.62
C ASP A 68 1.18 -13.84 4.01
N VAL A 69 0.54 -13.23 3.01
CA VAL A 69 -0.50 -13.89 2.19
C VAL A 69 0.05 -14.73 1.03
N GLY A 70 1.38 -14.96 1.00
CA GLY A 70 2.04 -15.89 0.09
C GLY A 70 2.45 -15.32 -1.27
N VAL A 71 2.44 -13.99 -1.44
CA VAL A 71 2.94 -13.34 -2.66
C VAL A 71 4.47 -13.35 -2.64
N THR A 72 5.11 -13.63 -3.78
CA THR A 72 6.57 -13.57 -3.88
C THR A 72 7.05 -12.11 -3.91
N PRO A 73 8.28 -11.80 -3.49
CA PRO A 73 8.80 -10.42 -3.48
C PRO A 73 8.69 -9.70 -4.83
N ASP A 74 9.09 -10.33 -5.93
CA ASP A 74 8.97 -9.77 -7.28
C ASP A 74 7.52 -9.43 -7.65
N ARG A 75 6.57 -10.30 -7.29
CA ARG A 75 5.13 -10.09 -7.54
C ARG A 75 4.55 -9.02 -6.64
N ALA A 76 4.99 -8.95 -5.38
CA ALA A 76 4.58 -7.91 -4.46
C ALA A 76 5.01 -6.53 -4.98
N VAL A 77 6.26 -6.39 -5.43
CA VAL A 77 6.73 -5.13 -6.05
C VAL A 77 5.95 -4.79 -7.32
N ALA A 78 5.67 -5.78 -8.16
CA ALA A 78 4.89 -5.56 -9.38
C ALA A 78 3.43 -5.12 -9.06
N LEU A 79 2.77 -5.74 -8.08
CA LEU A 79 1.44 -5.34 -7.58
C LEU A 79 1.44 -3.92 -7.05
N LEU A 80 2.43 -3.60 -6.22
CA LEU A 80 2.54 -2.29 -5.59
C LEU A 80 2.78 -1.19 -6.62
N ARG A 81 3.52 -1.49 -7.69
CA ARG A 81 3.72 -0.58 -8.83
C ARG A 81 2.49 -0.46 -9.72
N SER A 82 1.72 -1.52 -9.92
CA SER A 82 0.52 -1.46 -10.75
C SER A 82 -0.65 -0.75 -10.07
N HIS A 83 -0.64 -0.63 -8.75
CA HIS A 83 -1.73 0.00 -8.00
C HIS A 83 -1.23 1.10 -7.06
N LEU A 84 -0.28 1.91 -7.54
CA LEU A 84 0.36 2.96 -6.73
C LEU A 84 -0.64 3.90 -6.06
N THR A 85 -1.82 4.13 -6.64
CA THR A 85 -2.84 5.04 -6.10
C THR A 85 -3.66 4.43 -4.96
N ILE A 86 -3.99 3.13 -5.02
CA ILE A 86 -4.94 2.56 -4.05
C ILE A 86 -4.32 2.40 -2.65
N PHE A 87 -3.02 2.09 -2.56
CA PHE A 87 -2.38 1.86 -1.26
C PHE A 87 -2.28 3.14 -0.40
N PRO A 88 -1.78 4.28 -0.90
CA PRO A 88 -1.71 5.52 -0.12
C PRO A 88 -3.10 6.01 0.29
N VAL A 89 -4.08 5.90 -0.61
CA VAL A 89 -5.49 6.21 -0.33
C VAL A 89 -6.04 5.30 0.78
N SER A 90 -5.74 4.00 0.74
CA SER A 90 -6.12 3.05 1.79
C SER A 90 -5.53 3.41 3.15
N PHE A 91 -4.23 3.72 3.20
CA PHE A 91 -3.56 4.12 4.43
C PHE A 91 -4.10 5.42 5.00
N LEU A 92 -4.34 6.42 4.14
CA LEU A 92 -4.87 7.71 4.54
C LEU A 92 -6.28 7.57 5.13
N ALA A 93 -7.15 6.80 4.47
CA ALA A 93 -8.49 6.53 4.96
C ALA A 93 -8.47 5.79 6.30
N ALA A 94 -7.66 4.73 6.41
CA ALA A 94 -7.48 3.97 7.65
C ALA A 94 -6.92 4.84 8.80
N LEU A 95 -5.96 5.72 8.52
CA LEU A 95 -5.41 6.65 9.53
C LEU A 95 -6.45 7.65 10.02
N ARG A 96 -7.24 8.23 9.11
CA ARG A 96 -8.35 9.13 9.47
C ARG A 96 -9.43 8.40 10.26
N ALA A 97 -9.71 7.13 9.93
CA ALA A 97 -10.59 6.25 10.69
C ALA A 97 -10.07 6.10 12.13
N TYR A 98 -8.81 5.72 12.25
CA TYR A 98 -8.12 5.51 13.53
C TYR A 98 -8.11 6.75 14.42
N ARG A 99 -8.02 7.95 13.82
CA ARG A 99 -8.08 9.24 14.54
C ARG A 99 -9.49 9.66 14.95
N GLY A 100 -10.53 8.93 14.55
CA GLY A 100 -11.93 9.33 14.73
C GLY A 100 -12.32 10.55 13.88
N THR A 101 -11.54 10.88 12.85
CA THR A 101 -11.75 12.04 11.97
C THR A 101 -12.41 11.66 10.64
N LEU A 102 -12.88 10.41 10.51
CA LEU A 102 -13.55 9.91 9.30
C LEU A 102 -14.80 10.73 8.91
N GLY A 103 -15.43 11.42 9.87
CA GLY A 103 -16.59 12.29 9.62
C GLY A 103 -16.30 13.56 8.80
N ALA A 104 -15.05 13.84 8.44
CA ALA A 104 -14.64 15.05 7.71
C ALA A 104 -13.80 14.76 6.45
N VAL A 105 -13.80 13.53 5.93
CA VAL A 105 -13.03 13.24 4.73
C VAL A 105 -13.75 13.82 3.50
N GLN A 106 -13.43 15.06 3.14
CA GLN A 106 -13.48 15.46 1.74
C GLN A 106 -12.32 14.76 1.03
N ILE A 107 -12.48 13.46 0.73
CA ILE A 107 -11.70 12.86 -0.35
C ILE A 107 -12.09 13.71 -1.56
N SER A 108 -11.15 14.45 -2.13
CA SER A 108 -11.43 15.29 -3.29
C SER A 108 -12.02 14.45 -4.43
N ASP A 109 -12.45 15.10 -5.51
CA ASP A 109 -12.96 14.48 -6.74
C ASP A 109 -11.95 13.54 -7.46
N ALA A 110 -10.94 13.04 -6.75
CA ALA A 110 -10.07 11.96 -7.16
C ALA A 110 -10.93 10.82 -7.70
N LYS A 111 -10.68 10.49 -8.96
CA LYS A 111 -11.27 9.33 -9.63
C LYS A 111 -10.19 8.27 -9.75
N ILE A 112 -10.48 7.06 -9.27
CA ILE A 112 -9.72 5.86 -9.61
C ILE A 112 -10.55 5.13 -10.67
N ASP A 113 -10.00 4.96 -11.86
CA ASP A 113 -10.66 4.31 -13.01
C ASP A 113 -12.04 4.91 -13.35
N GLY A 114 -12.13 6.23 -13.31
CA GLY A 114 -13.37 6.97 -13.61
C GLY A 114 -14.44 6.94 -12.51
N LYS A 115 -14.20 6.22 -11.40
CA LYS A 115 -15.10 6.18 -10.24
C LYS A 115 -14.59 7.10 -9.14
N ASP A 116 -15.50 7.88 -8.56
CA ASP A 116 -15.22 8.75 -7.41
C ASP A 116 -14.67 7.90 -6.26
N VAL A 117 -13.51 8.28 -5.72
CA VAL A 117 -12.90 7.58 -4.60
C VAL A 117 -13.85 7.52 -3.40
N LYS A 118 -14.72 8.52 -3.19
CA LYS A 118 -15.77 8.49 -2.15
C LYS A 118 -16.70 7.29 -2.28
N SER A 119 -16.94 6.77 -3.49
CA SER A 119 -17.82 5.62 -3.70
C SER A 119 -17.28 4.32 -3.09
N TYR A 120 -15.98 4.28 -2.77
CA TYR A 120 -15.32 3.16 -2.10
C TYR A 120 -15.30 3.29 -0.56
N PHE A 121 -15.73 4.43 -0.02
CA PHE A 121 -15.62 4.76 1.40
C PHE A 121 -16.95 5.27 1.95
N GLY A 122 -17.69 4.38 2.61
CA GLY A 122 -18.95 4.69 3.26
C GLY A 122 -18.89 4.43 4.76
N GLY A 123 -18.34 5.35 5.57
CA GLY A 123 -18.58 5.40 7.02
C GLY A 123 -18.15 4.17 7.85
N GLU A 124 -18.54 4.16 9.14
CA GLU A 124 -17.99 3.28 10.21
C GLU A 124 -17.80 1.82 9.80
N GLY A 125 -16.52 1.43 9.64
CA GLY A 125 -16.07 0.10 9.27
C GLY A 125 -14.56 0.05 9.03
N ASP A 126 -13.99 -1.15 8.94
CA ASP A 126 -12.57 -1.35 8.63
C ASP A 126 -12.27 -1.00 7.17
N ALA A 127 -11.11 -0.41 6.88
CA ALA A 127 -10.64 -0.21 5.51
C ALA A 127 -10.09 -1.53 4.97
N LEU A 128 -10.88 -2.23 4.14
CA LEU A 128 -10.53 -3.51 3.55
C LEU A 128 -10.02 -3.33 2.13
N LEU A 129 -8.73 -3.58 1.92
CA LEU A 129 -8.14 -3.65 0.58
C LEU A 129 -8.27 -5.08 0.03
N VAL A 130 -9.06 -5.22 -1.02
CA VAL A 130 -9.29 -6.48 -1.71
C VAL A 130 -8.40 -6.54 -2.94
N ILE A 131 -7.60 -7.60 -3.05
CA ILE A 131 -6.67 -7.84 -4.15
C ILE A 131 -7.06 -9.15 -4.84
N SER A 132 -7.41 -9.08 -6.13
CA SER A 132 -7.81 -10.25 -6.89
C SER A 132 -6.65 -11.23 -7.11
N PRO A 133 -6.93 -12.53 -7.28
CA PRO A 133 -5.92 -13.52 -7.67
C PRO A 133 -5.33 -13.25 -9.05
N SER A 134 -6.08 -12.58 -9.94
CA SER A 134 -5.60 -12.21 -11.26
C SER A 134 -4.47 -11.18 -11.14
N SER A 135 -4.64 -10.16 -10.28
CA SER A 135 -3.56 -9.24 -9.92
C SER A 135 -2.33 -10.02 -9.41
N MET A 136 -2.55 -11.05 -8.59
CA MET A 136 -1.45 -11.85 -8.03
C MET A 136 -0.80 -12.82 -9.04
N ARG A 137 -1.52 -13.24 -10.10
CA ARG A 137 -1.07 -14.29 -11.06
C ARG A 137 -0.45 -13.73 -12.35
N TYR A 138 -0.97 -12.63 -12.90
CA TYR A 138 -0.66 -12.20 -14.29
C TYR A 138 0.59 -11.31 -14.43
N LEU A 139 1.20 -10.87 -13.33
CA LEU A 139 2.31 -9.91 -13.38
C LEU A 139 3.65 -10.45 -13.92
N LYS A 140 3.78 -11.76 -14.17
CA LYS A 140 5.02 -12.31 -14.74
C LYS A 140 5.13 -12.12 -16.26
N TRP A 141 4.03 -11.84 -16.97
CA TRP A 141 3.97 -11.88 -18.45
C TRP A 141 3.15 -10.74 -19.08
N ALA A 142 2.51 -9.88 -18.28
CA ALA A 142 1.67 -8.81 -18.81
C ALA A 142 2.49 -7.75 -19.54
N HIS A 143 2.28 -7.64 -20.86
CA HIS A 143 2.62 -6.46 -21.67
C HIS A 143 1.81 -5.25 -21.18
N ASP A 144 2.23 -4.02 -21.52
CA ASP A 144 1.60 -2.80 -20.99
C ASP A 144 0.08 -2.74 -21.25
N ASP A 145 -0.40 -3.28 -22.37
CA ASP A 145 -1.84 -3.37 -22.71
C ASP A 145 -2.65 -4.32 -21.79
N GLU A 146 -2.01 -5.34 -21.19
CA GLU A 146 -2.67 -6.23 -20.23
C GLU A 146 -2.70 -5.63 -18.81
N ARG A 147 -1.83 -4.65 -18.52
CA ARG A 147 -1.83 -3.92 -17.23
C ARG A 147 -3.06 -3.02 -17.08
N GLU A 148 -3.55 -2.47 -18.17
CA GLU A 148 -4.75 -1.62 -18.19
C GLU A 148 -6.02 -2.43 -17.83
N ARG A 149 -6.13 -3.67 -18.33
CA ARG A 149 -7.20 -4.61 -17.92
C ARG A 149 -7.07 -5.11 -16.48
N LEU A 150 -5.87 -5.07 -15.90
CA LEU A 150 -5.63 -5.40 -14.50
C LEU A 150 -5.98 -4.22 -13.56
N GLY A 151 -6.39 -3.06 -14.08
CA GLY A 151 -6.89 -1.93 -13.27
C GLY A 151 -8.10 -2.29 -12.41
N GLU A 152 -8.98 -3.18 -12.88
CA GLU A 152 -10.18 -3.61 -12.14
C GLU A 152 -9.91 -4.61 -11.00
N ALA A 153 -8.64 -4.92 -10.74
CA ALA A 153 -8.26 -6.14 -10.05
C ALA A 153 -8.00 -5.95 -8.54
N SER A 154 -8.13 -4.72 -8.03
CA SER A 154 -8.13 -4.45 -6.59
C SER A 154 -9.06 -3.28 -6.26
N PHE A 155 -9.78 -3.35 -5.14
CA PHE A 155 -10.62 -2.25 -4.68
C PHE A 155 -10.61 -2.15 -3.16
N LEU A 156 -11.08 -1.02 -2.66
CA LEU A 156 -11.14 -0.71 -1.25
C LEU A 156 -12.60 -0.61 -0.82
N THR A 157 -12.92 -1.10 0.38
CA THR A 157 -14.29 -1.09 0.89
C THR A 157 -14.32 -1.12 2.41
N SER A 158 -15.38 -0.57 3.01
CA SER A 158 -15.76 -0.79 4.40
C SER A 158 -16.85 -1.85 4.58
N GLU A 159 -17.35 -2.42 3.48
CA GLU A 159 -18.51 -3.33 3.42
C GLU A 159 -18.06 -4.74 3.00
N PRO A 160 -17.90 -5.69 3.94
CA PRO A 160 -17.45 -7.06 3.63
C PRO A 160 -18.33 -7.79 2.60
N GLU A 161 -19.61 -7.46 2.52
CA GLU A 161 -20.56 -8.02 1.55
C GLU A 161 -20.22 -7.68 0.10
N LEU A 162 -19.56 -6.54 -0.15
CA LEU A 162 -19.11 -6.16 -1.50
C LEU A 162 -18.01 -7.09 -2.00
N ILE A 163 -17.25 -7.73 -1.11
CA ILE A 163 -16.23 -8.73 -1.47
C ILE A 163 -16.89 -9.93 -2.15
N ALA A 164 -18.00 -10.43 -1.61
CA ALA A 164 -18.71 -11.56 -2.20
C ALA A 164 -19.33 -11.19 -3.55
N SER A 165 -19.83 -9.97 -3.69
CA SER A 165 -20.36 -9.44 -4.97
C SER A 165 -19.26 -9.31 -6.01
N PHE A 166 -18.10 -8.75 -5.64
CA PHE A 166 -16.92 -8.65 -6.49
C PHE A 166 -16.44 -10.03 -6.98
N LEU A 167 -16.29 -11.00 -6.07
CA LEU A 167 -15.86 -12.35 -6.43
C LEU A 167 -16.82 -12.97 -7.46
N ARG A 168 -18.13 -12.80 -7.28
CA ARG A 168 -19.14 -13.30 -8.24
C ARG A 168 -19.08 -12.58 -9.58
N SER A 169 -19.05 -11.24 -9.59
CA SER A 169 -19.05 -10.46 -10.84
C SER A 169 -17.80 -10.68 -11.67
N SER A 170 -16.66 -10.92 -11.01
CA SER A 170 -15.36 -11.12 -11.66
C SER A 170 -15.04 -12.60 -11.91
N ASN A 171 -15.98 -13.52 -11.63
CA ASN A 171 -15.80 -14.98 -11.74
C ASN A 171 -14.54 -15.49 -11.00
N LEU A 172 -14.27 -14.93 -9.81
CA LEU A 172 -13.14 -15.27 -8.97
C LEU A 172 -13.57 -16.18 -7.82
N ARG A 173 -12.72 -17.16 -7.48
CA ARG A 173 -12.99 -18.10 -6.38
C ARG A 173 -12.48 -17.62 -5.03
N GLN A 174 -11.52 -16.71 -5.02
CA GLN A 174 -10.87 -16.20 -3.81
C GLN A 174 -10.32 -14.80 -4.09
N ALA A 175 -10.01 -14.04 -3.06
CA ALA A 175 -9.25 -12.80 -3.13
C ALA A 175 -8.38 -12.70 -1.87
N ALA A 176 -7.27 -11.98 -1.94
CA ALA A 176 -6.57 -11.56 -0.74
C ALA A 176 -7.31 -10.33 -0.19
N VAL A 177 -7.54 -10.31 1.12
CA VAL A 177 -8.18 -9.18 1.81
C VAL A 177 -7.23 -8.73 2.90
N LEU A 178 -6.77 -7.49 2.79
CA LEU A 178 -5.91 -6.85 3.77
C LEU A 178 -6.75 -5.86 4.57
N ASN A 179 -6.75 -6.01 5.90
CA ASN A 179 -7.41 -5.06 6.78
C ASN A 179 -6.43 -3.91 7.10
N ILE A 180 -6.54 -2.83 6.34
CA ILE A 180 -5.64 -1.69 6.43
C ILE A 180 -5.86 -0.89 7.72
N SER A 181 -7.07 -0.94 8.30
CA SER A 181 -7.35 -0.35 9.62
C SER A 181 -6.53 -1.02 10.72
N ILE A 182 -6.53 -2.36 10.78
CA ILE A 182 -5.71 -3.12 11.74
C ILE A 182 -4.22 -2.84 11.48
N LEU A 183 -3.79 -2.88 10.23
CA LEU A 183 -2.40 -2.61 9.86
C LEU A 183 -1.92 -1.23 10.31
N ILE A 184 -2.75 -0.19 10.18
CA ILE A 184 -2.43 1.16 10.65
C ILE A 184 -2.42 1.22 12.18
N ALA A 185 -3.36 0.57 12.87
CA ALA A 185 -3.36 0.53 14.33
C ALA A 185 -2.07 -0.11 14.87
N ASP A 186 -1.71 -1.28 14.35
CA ASP A 186 -0.49 -2.01 14.69
C ASP A 186 0.77 -1.20 14.34
N PHE A 187 0.79 -0.58 13.15
CA PHE A 187 1.87 0.31 12.74
C PHE A 187 2.06 1.46 13.73
N VAL A 188 0.99 2.16 14.11
CA VAL A 188 1.06 3.30 15.05
C VAL A 188 1.55 2.84 16.43
N GLU A 189 1.07 1.71 16.92
CA GLU A 189 1.51 1.15 18.21
C GLU A 189 3.01 0.83 18.19
N VAL A 190 3.46 0.07 17.19
CA VAL A 190 4.88 -0.29 17.04
C VAL A 190 5.74 0.95 16.81
N ALA A 191 5.34 1.86 15.92
CA ALA A 191 6.06 3.09 15.63
C ALA A 191 6.29 3.95 16.88
N ARG A 192 5.24 4.14 17.71
CA ARG A 192 5.32 4.90 18.97
C ARG A 192 6.31 4.33 19.97
N SER A 193 6.49 3.02 19.96
CA SER A 193 7.47 2.37 20.84
C SER A 193 8.92 2.50 20.35
N LEU A 194 9.13 2.91 19.10
CA LEU A 194 10.46 3.19 18.53
C LEU A 194 10.84 4.67 18.60
N GLY A 195 9.88 5.55 18.90
CA GLY A 195 10.07 6.98 19.03
C GLY A 195 8.73 7.73 19.01
N PRO A 196 8.73 9.05 19.31
CA PRO A 196 7.52 9.86 19.18
C PRO A 196 7.02 9.85 17.73
N VAL A 197 5.70 9.72 17.58
CA VAL A 197 5.02 9.71 16.28
C VAL A 197 3.96 10.79 16.29
N ASP A 198 4.12 11.82 15.44
CA ASP A 198 3.08 12.81 15.18
C ASP A 198 2.17 12.32 14.05
N LEU A 199 0.95 11.92 14.39
CA LEU A 199 -0.01 11.40 13.42
C LEU A 199 -0.49 12.46 12.42
N SER A 200 -0.38 13.76 12.75
CA SER A 200 -0.70 14.82 11.81
C SER A 200 0.36 14.90 10.71
N GLU A 201 1.65 14.79 11.07
CA GLU A 201 2.75 14.70 10.10
C GLU A 201 2.60 13.49 9.17
N VAL A 202 2.18 12.32 9.71
CA VAL A 202 1.90 11.13 8.89
C VAL A 202 0.77 11.36 7.91
N GLU A 203 -0.32 11.98 8.38
CA GLU A 203 -1.47 12.27 7.54
C GLU A 203 -1.11 13.26 6.43
N GLU A 204 -0.34 14.30 6.73
CA GLU A 204 0.17 15.26 5.74
C GLU A 204 1.08 14.59 4.70
N ASP A 205 2.01 13.73 5.13
CA ASP A 205 2.86 12.95 4.24
C ASP A 205 2.05 12.03 3.32
N LEU A 206 1.02 11.37 3.86
CA LEU A 206 0.14 10.49 3.10
C LEU A 206 -0.73 11.27 2.11
N GLN A 207 -1.30 12.40 2.54
CA GLN A 207 -2.08 13.28 1.67
C GLN A 207 -1.22 13.79 0.52
N LYS A 208 -0.01 14.26 0.80
CA LYS A 208 0.95 14.68 -0.22
C LYS A 208 1.29 13.55 -1.19
N TRP A 209 1.47 12.32 -0.69
CA TRP A 209 1.70 11.16 -1.56
C TRP A 209 0.50 10.88 -2.48
N VAL A 210 -0.73 10.99 -1.98
CA VAL A 210 -1.94 10.87 -2.81
C VAL A 210 -1.99 11.98 -3.88
N ASP A 211 -1.70 13.23 -3.50
CA ASP A 211 -1.74 14.38 -4.41
C ASP A 211 -0.67 14.27 -5.51
N ASP A 212 0.56 13.89 -5.16
CA ASP A 212 1.66 13.67 -6.11
C ASP A 212 1.31 12.61 -7.17
N LEU A 213 0.57 11.56 -6.77
CA LEU A 213 0.10 10.52 -7.69
C LEU A 213 -1.01 11.00 -8.61
N HIS A 214 -1.92 11.85 -8.11
CA HIS A 214 -2.98 12.43 -8.92
C HIS A 214 -2.39 13.29 -10.06
N ILE A 215 -1.45 14.18 -9.72
CA ILE A 215 -0.75 15.04 -10.69
C ILE A 215 -0.04 14.18 -11.75
N LYS A 216 0.64 13.10 -11.33
CA LYS A 216 1.34 12.22 -12.26
C LYS A 216 0.39 11.57 -13.27
N LEU A 217 -0.76 11.09 -12.82
CA LEU A 217 -1.76 10.48 -13.70
C LEU A 217 -2.35 11.48 -14.67
N GLU A 218 -2.68 12.70 -14.22
CA GLU A 218 -3.19 13.76 -15.10
C GLU A 218 -2.22 14.10 -16.24
N LEU A 219 -0.91 14.15 -15.94
CA LEU A 219 0.13 14.39 -16.95
C LEU A 219 0.23 13.25 -17.96
N GLU A 220 0.22 11.99 -17.51
CA GLU A 220 0.26 10.80 -18.37
C GLU A 220 -0.96 10.74 -19.31
N PHE A 221 -2.17 11.06 -18.82
CA PHE A 221 -3.38 11.13 -19.64
C PHE A 221 -3.31 12.23 -20.71
N HIS A 222 -2.69 13.38 -20.40
CA HIS A 222 -2.59 14.49 -21.35
C HIS A 222 -1.63 14.17 -22.51
N GLU A 223 -0.54 13.46 -22.24
CA GLU A 223 0.43 13.03 -23.27
C GLU A 223 -0.18 12.01 -24.25
N HIS A 224 -0.97 11.05 -23.75
CA HIS A 224 -1.63 10.04 -24.60
C HIS A 224 -2.80 10.60 -25.42
N SER A 225 -3.40 11.72 -25.01
CA SER A 225 -4.51 12.35 -25.74
C SER A 225 -4.05 13.22 -26.92
N GLN A 226 -2.75 13.51 -27.02
CA GLN A 226 -2.17 14.34 -28.08
C GLN A 226 -1.42 13.55 -29.17
N THR A 227 -1.37 12.22 -29.07
CA THR A 227 -0.74 11.30 -30.04
C THR A 227 -1.78 10.56 -30.88
#